data_AF-A0A382J9A6-F1
#
_entry.id   AF-A0A382J9A6-F1
#
_cell.length_a   1.000
_cell.length_b   1.000
_cell.length_c   1.000
_cell.angle_alpha   90.00
_cell.angle_beta   90.00
_cell.angle_gamma   90.00
#
_symmetry.space_group_name_H-M   'P 1'
#
loop_
_entity.id
_entity.type
_entity.pdbx_description
1 polymer ?
#
loop_
_entity_poly.entity_id
_entity_poly.type
_entity_poly.pdbx_seq_one_letter_code
_entity_poly.pdbx_strand_id
1 'polypeptide(L)'
;MAQHITSPQEFFGFQLGTDRKIAHWNQIVDYFQLLHQESQKLQVIEMGPSTEGNPFLLVIVSSPKNLDNLQHLQDLNAKISDPRGRSETEISRLANEGKVIICQSMGLHASEIGSSQMAPELAYNLITASDEETKRILDNTIFLSFPCLNPDGQIMVADWYNQYLDTEYEGCELPWLYHKYAGHDNNRDAFMTNLIESTYVAQTLFLEWHPQVFQDHHEMGSYGARLYVAPYCEPMHPHADPLIWREINWYGAHMAYKLEEAGITGVLNAALFPAWSHLGF
;
A
#
# COMPACT_ATOMS: atom_id res chain seq x y z
N MET A 1 -18.20 -7.80 -24.79
CA MET A 1 -18.07 -9.03 -23.98
C MET A 1 -17.32 -8.61 -22.73
N ALA A 2 -17.78 -8.99 -21.53
CA ALA A 2 -17.04 -8.70 -20.30
C ALA A 2 -15.67 -9.39 -20.38
N GLN A 3 -14.60 -8.64 -20.10
CA GLN A 3 -13.24 -9.16 -20.11
C GLN A 3 -13.11 -10.15 -18.94
N HIS A 4 -12.67 -11.38 -19.21
CA HIS A 4 -12.38 -12.34 -18.16
C HIS A 4 -11.15 -11.86 -17.40
N ILE A 5 -11.27 -11.75 -16.08
CA ILE A 5 -10.16 -11.43 -15.19
C ILE A 5 -9.89 -12.69 -14.36
N THR A 6 -8.68 -13.21 -14.45
CA THR A 6 -8.24 -14.40 -13.72
C THR A 6 -8.20 -14.08 -12.23
N SER A 7 -8.86 -14.91 -11.41
CA SER A 7 -8.89 -14.70 -9.95
C SER A 7 -7.58 -15.10 -9.27
N PRO A 8 -7.25 -14.56 -8.08
CA PRO A 8 -6.05 -14.96 -7.35
C PRO A 8 -6.04 -16.47 -7.08
N GLN A 9 -7.17 -17.04 -6.66
CA GLN A 9 -7.28 -18.47 -6.38
C GLN A 9 -7.03 -19.33 -7.63
N GLU A 10 -7.51 -18.89 -8.80
CA GLU A 10 -7.27 -19.59 -10.07
C GLU A 10 -5.79 -19.56 -10.46
N PHE A 11 -5.11 -18.42 -10.27
CA PHE A 11 -3.71 -18.25 -10.62
C PHE A 11 -2.75 -18.94 -9.64
N PHE A 12 -2.90 -18.69 -8.34
CA PHE A 12 -2.03 -19.23 -7.30
C PHE A 12 -2.34 -20.70 -6.94
N GLY A 13 -3.55 -21.17 -7.26
CA GLY A 13 -4.04 -22.51 -6.91
C GLY A 13 -4.50 -22.65 -5.46
N PHE A 14 -4.52 -21.56 -4.69
CA PHE A 14 -5.03 -21.47 -3.32
C PHE A 14 -5.51 -20.04 -3.03
N GLN A 15 -6.38 -19.87 -2.03
CA GLN A 15 -6.79 -18.54 -1.59
C GLN A 15 -5.65 -17.89 -0.78
N LEU A 16 -5.30 -16.64 -1.08
CA LEU A 16 -4.22 -15.97 -0.36
C LEU A 16 -4.59 -15.81 1.12
N GLY A 17 -3.62 -16.02 2.01
CA GLY A 17 -3.86 -16.12 3.45
C GLY A 17 -4.36 -17.49 3.93
N THR A 18 -4.46 -18.50 3.05
CA THR A 18 -4.64 -19.90 3.51
C THR A 18 -3.48 -20.33 4.40
N ASP A 19 -3.80 -20.96 5.53
CA ASP A 19 -2.81 -21.51 6.46
C ASP A 19 -1.74 -22.32 5.72
N ARG A 20 -0.48 -22.04 6.06
CA ARG A 20 0.70 -22.76 5.56
C ARG A 20 0.93 -22.61 4.05
N LYS A 21 0.39 -21.55 3.43
CA LYS A 21 0.63 -21.18 2.04
C LYS A 21 1.12 -19.74 1.94
N ILE A 22 2.24 -19.54 1.27
CA ILE A 22 2.82 -18.22 0.99
C ILE A 22 3.06 -18.14 -0.51
N ALA A 23 2.43 -17.18 -1.19
CA ALA A 23 2.74 -16.84 -2.56
C ALA A 23 4.11 -16.16 -2.60
N HIS A 24 5.01 -16.72 -3.40
CA HIS A 24 6.35 -16.19 -3.57
C HIS A 24 6.30 -14.91 -4.43
N TRP A 25 7.21 -13.96 -4.21
CA TRP A 25 7.19 -12.66 -4.88
C TRP A 25 7.13 -12.75 -6.41
N ASN A 26 7.89 -13.66 -7.02
CA ASN A 26 7.83 -13.89 -8.47
C ASN A 26 6.41 -14.20 -8.97
N GLN A 27 5.63 -15.01 -8.25
CA GLN A 27 4.25 -15.33 -8.61
C GLN A 27 3.35 -14.10 -8.44
N ILE A 28 3.59 -13.28 -7.42
CA ILE A 28 2.87 -12.02 -7.22
C ILE A 28 3.15 -11.04 -8.37
N VAL A 29 4.41 -10.91 -8.80
CA VAL A 29 4.81 -10.11 -9.97
C VAL A 29 4.11 -10.61 -11.22
N ASP A 30 4.18 -11.91 -11.50
CA ASP A 30 3.55 -12.53 -12.67
C ASP A 30 2.03 -12.30 -12.67
N TYR A 31 1.38 -12.38 -11.51
CA TYR A 31 -0.05 -12.13 -11.38
C TYR A 31 -0.41 -10.66 -11.65
N PHE A 32 0.36 -9.70 -11.14
CA PHE A 32 0.12 -8.29 -11.46
C PHE A 32 0.31 -8.00 -12.95
N GLN A 33 1.31 -8.61 -13.60
CA GLN A 33 1.48 -8.52 -15.05
C GLN A 33 0.30 -9.13 -15.83
N LEU A 34 -0.27 -10.22 -15.33
CA LEU A 34 -1.50 -10.79 -15.90
C LEU A 34 -2.68 -9.82 -15.76
N LEU A 35 -2.91 -9.27 -14.56
CA LEU A 35 -3.99 -8.29 -14.34
C LEU A 35 -3.83 -7.04 -15.21
N HIS A 36 -2.60 -6.59 -15.45
CA HIS A 36 -2.32 -5.47 -16.33
C HIS A 36 -2.77 -5.74 -17.78
N GLN A 37 -2.63 -6.97 -18.25
CA GLN A 37 -3.07 -7.37 -19.60
C GLN A 37 -4.58 -7.58 -19.67
N GLU A 38 -5.18 -8.06 -18.58
CA GLU A 38 -6.59 -8.43 -18.52
C GLU A 38 -7.51 -7.25 -18.17
N SER A 39 -7.02 -6.12 -17.64
CA SER A 39 -7.87 -5.05 -17.12
C SER A 39 -7.50 -3.65 -17.62
N GLN A 40 -8.52 -2.89 -18.03
CA GLN A 40 -8.40 -1.45 -18.32
C GLN A 40 -8.46 -0.57 -17.05
N LYS A 41 -8.61 -1.16 -15.86
CA LYS A 41 -8.70 -0.45 -14.57
C LYS A 41 -7.39 -0.52 -13.78
N LEU A 42 -6.34 -1.13 -14.32
CA LEU A 42 -5.07 -1.36 -13.63
C LEU A 42 -3.88 -1.20 -14.57
N GLN A 43 -2.90 -0.41 -14.13
CA GLN A 43 -1.60 -0.25 -14.76
C GLN A 43 -0.51 -0.75 -13.82
N VAL A 44 0.46 -1.52 -14.32
CA VAL A 44 1.65 -1.91 -13.56
C VAL A 44 2.85 -1.17 -14.12
N ILE A 45 3.64 -0.56 -13.24
CA ILE A 45 4.91 0.06 -13.54
C ILE A 45 5.99 -0.75 -12.82
N GLU A 46 6.90 -1.33 -13.60
CA GLU A 46 8.13 -1.89 -13.05
C GLU A 46 9.13 -0.73 -12.88
N MET A 47 9.39 -0.36 -11.64
CA MET A 47 10.23 0.80 -11.30
C MET A 47 11.72 0.51 -11.49
N GLY A 48 12.08 -0.77 -11.52
CA GLY A 48 13.43 -1.26 -11.64
C GLY A 48 13.70 -2.39 -10.65
N PRO A 49 14.96 -2.83 -10.54
CA PRO A 49 15.36 -3.83 -9.57
C PRO A 49 15.39 -3.28 -8.14
N SER A 50 15.09 -4.15 -7.18
CA SER A 50 15.44 -4.03 -5.76
C SER A 50 16.96 -4.15 -5.56
N THR A 51 17.40 -4.05 -4.31
CA THR A 51 18.77 -4.18 -3.85
C THR A 51 19.43 -5.49 -4.30
N GLU A 52 18.69 -6.59 -4.36
CA GLU A 52 19.18 -7.89 -4.84
C GLU A 52 18.71 -8.26 -6.25
N GLY A 53 18.07 -7.33 -6.97
CA GLY A 53 17.78 -7.49 -8.39
C GLY A 53 16.37 -7.97 -8.72
N ASN A 54 15.46 -8.05 -7.75
CA ASN A 54 14.08 -8.49 -7.96
C ASN A 54 13.20 -7.33 -8.46
N PRO A 55 12.19 -7.58 -9.31
CA PRO A 55 11.31 -6.52 -9.80
C PRO A 55 10.64 -5.76 -8.66
N PHE A 56 10.68 -4.43 -8.70
CA PHE A 56 9.98 -3.54 -7.79
C PHE A 56 8.79 -2.89 -8.51
N LEU A 57 7.59 -3.08 -7.98
CA LEU A 57 6.35 -2.71 -8.67
C LEU A 57 5.65 -1.51 -8.02
N LEU A 58 5.12 -0.63 -8.88
CA LEU A 58 4.04 0.29 -8.55
C LEU A 58 2.80 -0.11 -9.35
N VAL A 59 1.70 -0.36 -8.66
CA VAL A 59 0.41 -0.72 -9.27
C VAL A 59 -0.55 0.46 -9.14
N ILE A 60 -1.12 0.91 -10.25
CA ILE A 60 -2.05 2.03 -10.29
C ILE A 60 -3.44 1.50 -10.64
N VAL A 61 -4.41 1.70 -9.76
CA VAL A 61 -5.80 1.26 -9.94
C VAL A 61 -6.72 2.47 -9.96
N SER A 62 -7.55 2.59 -11.01
CA SER A 62 -8.55 3.66 -11.14
C SER A 62 -9.58 3.29 -12.20
N SER A 63 -10.54 4.17 -12.48
CA SER A 63 -11.45 3.96 -13.61
C SER A 63 -10.71 4.10 -14.96
N PRO A 64 -11.17 3.44 -16.04
CA PRO A 64 -10.48 3.52 -17.34
C PRO A 64 -10.36 4.97 -17.83
N LYS A 65 -11.39 5.79 -17.58
CA LYS A 65 -11.37 7.22 -17.90
C LYS A 65 -10.25 7.96 -17.18
N ASN A 66 -9.99 7.65 -15.91
CA ASN A 66 -8.92 8.29 -15.16
C ASN A 66 -7.56 7.82 -15.66
N LEU A 67 -7.39 6.53 -15.94
CA LEU A 67 -6.14 5.98 -16.48
C LEU A 67 -5.82 6.51 -17.89
N ASP A 68 -6.83 6.70 -18.74
CA ASP A 68 -6.66 7.35 -20.06
C ASP A 68 -6.18 8.81 -19.94
N ASN A 69 -6.43 9.47 -18.80
CA ASN A 69 -6.05 10.86 -18.53
C ASN A 69 -4.98 10.98 -17.44
N LEU A 70 -4.24 9.89 -17.16
CA LEU A 70 -3.43 9.77 -15.96
C LEU A 70 -2.38 10.89 -15.81
N GLN A 71 -1.66 11.21 -16.90
CA GLN A 71 -0.65 12.27 -16.89
C GLN A 71 -1.27 13.64 -16.60
N HIS A 72 -2.42 13.96 -17.19
CA HIS A 72 -3.12 15.22 -16.93
C HIS A 72 -3.54 15.31 -15.46
N LEU A 73 -4.09 14.23 -14.90
CA LEU A 73 -4.48 14.17 -13.49
C LEU A 73 -3.29 14.30 -12.55
N GLN A 74 -2.15 13.71 -12.89
CA GLN A 74 -0.89 13.86 -12.15
C GLN A 74 -0.42 15.33 -12.18
N ASP A 75 -0.41 15.98 -13.35
CA ASP A 75 -0.03 17.39 -13.50
C ASP A 75 -0.97 18.34 -12.74
N LEU A 76 -2.27 18.02 -12.71
CA LEU A 76 -3.25 18.75 -11.89
C LEU A 76 -2.91 18.61 -10.41
N ASN A 77 -2.64 17.40 -9.95
CA ASN A 77 -2.31 17.15 -8.55
C ASN A 77 -1.05 17.90 -8.13
N ALA A 78 0.01 17.91 -8.96
CA ALA A 78 1.23 18.68 -8.69
C ALA A 78 0.95 20.19 -8.50
N LYS A 79 0.04 20.78 -9.30
CA LYS A 79 -0.35 22.20 -9.18
C LYS A 79 -1.19 22.48 -7.93
N ILE A 80 -1.99 21.51 -7.48
CA ILE A 80 -2.77 21.60 -6.24
C ILE A 80 -1.84 21.53 -5.03
N SER A 81 -0.89 20.60 -5.05
CA SER A 81 0.07 20.35 -3.97
C SER A 81 1.06 21.50 -3.76
N ASP A 82 1.36 22.29 -4.79
CA ASP A 82 2.14 23.53 -4.67
C ASP A 82 1.34 24.74 -5.20
N PRO A 83 0.50 25.38 -4.38
CA PRO A 83 -0.36 26.49 -4.81
C PRO A 83 0.38 27.83 -4.92
N ARG A 84 1.69 27.89 -4.67
CA ARG A 84 2.44 29.17 -4.68
C ARG A 84 2.30 29.86 -6.03
N GLY A 85 1.96 31.16 -6.00
CA GLY A 85 1.78 31.97 -7.20
C GLY A 85 0.44 31.79 -7.92
N ARG A 86 -0.52 31.04 -7.35
CA ARG A 86 -1.87 30.81 -7.92
C ARG A 86 -2.96 31.48 -7.10
N SER A 87 -4.08 31.81 -7.72
CA SER A 87 -5.25 32.35 -7.01
C SER A 87 -6.07 31.23 -6.37
N GLU A 88 -6.79 31.54 -5.28
CA GLU A 88 -7.72 30.59 -4.65
C GLU A 88 -8.78 30.06 -5.63
N THR A 89 -9.26 30.93 -6.53
CA THR A 89 -10.22 30.57 -7.58
C THR A 89 -9.66 29.56 -8.57
N GLU A 90 -8.38 29.66 -8.93
CA GLU A 90 -7.70 28.69 -9.78
C GLU A 90 -7.59 27.36 -9.03
N ILE A 91 -7.09 27.36 -7.79
CA ILE A 91 -6.93 26.15 -6.98
C ILE A 91 -8.27 25.43 -6.76
N SER A 92 -9.34 26.16 -6.46
CA SER A 92 -10.68 25.57 -6.31
C SER A 92 -11.18 24.93 -7.60
N ARG A 93 -10.88 25.53 -8.76
CA ARG A 93 -11.21 24.92 -10.05
C ARG A 93 -10.42 23.63 -10.28
N LEU A 94 -9.11 23.65 -9.99
CA LEU A 94 -8.25 22.47 -10.13
C LEU A 94 -8.69 21.33 -9.21
N ALA A 95 -9.03 21.64 -7.94
CA ALA A 95 -9.50 20.66 -6.97
C ALA A 95 -10.82 19.98 -7.40
N ASN A 96 -11.73 20.71 -8.06
CA ASN A 96 -12.97 20.15 -8.60
C ASN A 96 -12.74 19.24 -9.83
N GLU A 97 -11.65 19.43 -10.55
CA GLU A 97 -11.29 18.64 -11.74
C GLU A 97 -10.43 17.41 -11.37
N GLY A 98 -9.59 17.56 -10.35
CA GLY A 98 -8.64 16.57 -9.89
C GLY A 98 -9.29 15.32 -9.26
N LYS A 99 -8.42 14.38 -8.90
CA LYS A 99 -8.76 13.14 -8.20
C LYS A 99 -7.96 13.04 -6.92
N VAL A 100 -8.51 12.36 -5.93
CA VAL A 100 -7.77 12.06 -4.70
C VAL A 100 -6.75 10.98 -5.03
N ILE A 101 -5.49 11.25 -4.75
CA ILE A 101 -4.40 10.31 -4.89
C ILE A 101 -4.20 9.63 -3.53
N ILE A 102 -4.41 8.32 -3.50
CA ILE A 102 -4.23 7.48 -2.30
C ILE A 102 -3.08 6.54 -2.58
N CYS A 103 -2.12 6.45 -1.67
CA CYS A 103 -1.01 5.51 -1.75
C CYS A 103 -1.05 4.52 -0.59
N GLN A 104 -0.92 3.23 -0.89
CA GLN A 104 -0.73 2.19 0.12
C GLN A 104 0.54 1.40 -0.16
N SER A 105 1.28 1.10 0.91
CA SER A 105 2.45 0.23 0.86
C SER A 105 2.25 -1.02 1.69
N MET A 106 2.79 -2.13 1.20
CA MET A 106 2.71 -3.44 1.81
C MET A 106 4.12 -4.04 1.92
N GLY A 107 4.31 -4.96 2.86
CA GLY A 107 5.52 -5.77 2.98
C GLY A 107 6.81 -4.98 3.17
N LEU A 108 6.78 -3.89 3.94
CA LEU A 108 7.98 -3.13 4.29
C LEU A 108 8.90 -4.01 5.16
N HIS A 109 8.42 -4.46 6.31
CA HIS A 109 9.09 -5.52 7.05
C HIS A 109 8.71 -6.86 6.43
N ALA A 110 9.68 -7.58 5.88
CA ALA A 110 9.38 -8.77 5.08
C ALA A 110 8.78 -9.93 5.87
N SER A 111 9.05 -10.01 7.18
CA SER A 111 8.44 -11.00 8.07
C SER A 111 6.95 -10.76 8.34
N GLU A 112 6.43 -9.59 7.99
CA GLU A 112 5.02 -9.19 8.16
C GLU A 112 4.26 -9.49 6.85
N ILE A 113 4.11 -10.79 6.58
CA ILE A 113 3.81 -11.31 5.24
C ILE A 113 2.41 -10.94 4.71
N GLY A 114 1.43 -10.76 5.59
CA GLY A 114 0.01 -10.72 5.27
C GLY A 114 -0.39 -9.58 4.33
N SER A 115 0.22 -8.41 4.46
CA SER A 115 -0.09 -7.26 3.58
C SER A 115 0.31 -7.53 2.13
N SER A 116 1.48 -8.16 1.90
CA SER A 116 1.93 -8.54 0.55
C SER A 116 1.05 -9.62 -0.08
N GLN A 117 0.54 -10.55 0.74
CA GLN A 117 -0.38 -11.60 0.30
C GLN A 117 -1.80 -11.06 0.03
N MET A 118 -2.21 -10.00 0.72
CA MET A 118 -3.52 -9.36 0.52
C MET A 118 -3.57 -8.47 -0.73
N ALA A 119 -2.44 -7.88 -1.14
CA ALA A 119 -2.40 -6.92 -2.25
C ALA A 119 -2.98 -7.45 -3.58
N PRO A 120 -2.71 -8.70 -4.02
CA PRO A 120 -3.34 -9.30 -5.19
C PRO A 120 -4.87 -9.38 -5.09
N GLU A 121 -5.42 -9.74 -3.92
CA GLU A 121 -6.86 -9.84 -3.72
C GLU A 121 -7.52 -8.46 -3.73
N LEU A 122 -6.90 -7.46 -3.09
CA LEU A 122 -7.39 -6.08 -3.11
C LEU A 122 -7.47 -5.54 -4.55
N ALA A 123 -6.40 -5.71 -5.32
CA ALA A 123 -6.36 -5.27 -6.72
C ALA A 123 -7.44 -5.97 -7.56
N TYR A 124 -7.55 -7.30 -7.45
CA TYR A 124 -8.57 -8.09 -8.14
C TYR A 124 -9.99 -7.65 -7.78
N ASN A 125 -10.28 -7.46 -6.50
CA ASN A 125 -11.59 -7.03 -6.02
C ASN A 125 -11.97 -5.66 -6.59
N LEU A 126 -11.04 -4.70 -6.59
CA LEU A 126 -11.28 -3.36 -7.13
C LEU A 126 -11.58 -3.39 -8.64
N ILE A 127 -10.84 -4.16 -9.43
CA ILE A 127 -11.02 -4.17 -10.89
C ILE A 127 -12.23 -4.98 -11.35
N THR A 128 -12.63 -6.00 -10.60
CA THR A 128 -13.76 -6.87 -10.96
C THR A 128 -15.10 -6.43 -10.38
N ALA A 129 -15.10 -5.73 -9.25
CA ALA A 129 -16.33 -5.26 -8.63
C ALA A 129 -17.12 -4.30 -9.54
N SER A 130 -18.44 -4.44 -9.46
CA SER A 130 -19.40 -3.70 -10.29
C SER A 130 -20.47 -2.97 -9.48
N ASP A 131 -20.35 -2.97 -8.16
CA ASP A 131 -21.22 -2.21 -7.26
C ASP A 131 -20.95 -0.70 -7.37
N GLU A 132 -21.95 0.09 -6.96
CA GLU A 132 -21.90 1.55 -7.09
C GLU A 132 -20.87 2.20 -6.15
N GLU A 133 -20.55 1.56 -5.02
CA GLU A 133 -19.52 2.07 -4.10
C GLU A 133 -18.14 1.96 -4.73
N THR A 134 -17.78 0.78 -5.27
CA THR A 134 -16.49 0.58 -5.93
C THR A 134 -16.33 1.44 -7.17
N LYS A 135 -17.37 1.59 -8.00
CA LYS A 135 -17.33 2.52 -9.15
C LYS A 135 -17.07 3.95 -8.71
N ARG A 136 -17.79 4.41 -7.68
CA ARG A 136 -17.60 5.75 -7.12
C ARG A 136 -16.19 5.93 -6.58
N ILE A 137 -15.60 4.93 -5.92
CA ILE A 137 -14.20 4.97 -5.49
C ILE A 137 -13.30 5.16 -6.70
N LEU A 138 -13.34 4.25 -7.68
CA LEU A 138 -12.47 4.28 -8.85
C LEU A 138 -12.62 5.56 -9.70
N ASP A 139 -13.81 6.13 -9.78
CA ASP A 139 -14.07 7.36 -10.53
C ASP A 139 -13.52 8.61 -9.84
N ASN A 140 -13.30 8.57 -8.52
CA ASN A 140 -12.86 9.72 -7.72
C ASN A 140 -11.44 9.59 -7.19
N THR A 141 -10.82 8.42 -7.29
CA THR A 141 -9.46 8.17 -6.78
C THR A 141 -8.52 7.64 -7.84
N ILE A 142 -7.24 7.97 -7.70
CA ILE A 142 -6.13 7.21 -8.28
C ILE A 142 -5.46 6.50 -7.12
N PHE A 143 -5.54 5.17 -7.11
CA PHE A 143 -4.95 4.34 -6.07
C PHE A 143 -3.58 3.85 -6.52
N LEU A 144 -2.54 4.25 -5.80
CA LEU A 144 -1.16 3.80 -5.94
C LEU A 144 -0.91 2.70 -4.90
N SER A 145 -0.45 1.55 -5.34
CA SER A 145 -0.13 0.42 -4.47
C SER A 145 1.29 -0.04 -4.72
N PHE A 146 2.08 -0.09 -3.65
CA PHE A 146 3.33 -0.84 -3.61
C PHE A 146 3.06 -2.22 -2.99
N PRO A 147 2.83 -3.27 -3.80
CA PRO A 147 2.44 -4.57 -3.28
C PRO A 147 3.51 -5.24 -2.40
N CYS A 148 4.77 -4.82 -2.52
CA CYS A 148 5.84 -5.19 -1.60
C CYS A 148 6.96 -4.14 -1.64
N LEU A 149 7.28 -3.54 -0.48
CA LEU A 149 8.41 -2.62 -0.33
C LEU A 149 9.75 -3.32 -0.04
N ASN A 150 9.72 -4.60 0.30
CA ASN A 150 10.92 -5.42 0.44
C ASN A 150 10.79 -6.77 -0.31
N PRO A 151 10.83 -6.75 -1.65
CA PRO A 151 10.82 -7.96 -2.48
C PRO A 151 11.84 -9.01 -2.07
N ASP A 152 13.07 -8.57 -1.77
CA ASP A 152 14.20 -9.44 -1.46
C ASP A 152 13.93 -10.21 -0.17
N GLY A 153 13.51 -9.50 0.88
CA GLY A 153 13.14 -10.12 2.14
C GLY A 153 11.91 -11.02 2.02
N GLN A 154 10.91 -10.67 1.19
CA GLN A 154 9.72 -11.51 1.00
C GLN A 154 10.10 -12.88 0.44
N ILE A 155 11.01 -12.90 -0.54
CA ILE A 155 11.59 -14.11 -1.12
C ILE A 155 12.28 -14.93 -0.03
N MET A 156 13.17 -14.30 0.76
CA MET A 156 13.87 -14.98 1.85
C MET A 156 12.92 -15.64 2.85
N VAL A 157 11.84 -14.95 3.23
CA VAL A 157 10.84 -15.44 4.18
C VAL A 157 10.02 -16.59 3.57
N ALA A 158 9.56 -16.45 2.33
CA ALA A 158 8.80 -17.48 1.63
C ALA A 158 9.64 -18.76 1.44
N ASP A 159 10.89 -18.62 1.00
CA ASP A 159 11.81 -19.73 0.79
C ASP A 159 12.15 -20.44 2.10
N TRP A 160 12.44 -19.70 3.16
CA TRP A 160 12.70 -20.26 4.49
C TRP A 160 11.49 -21.04 5.00
N TYR A 161 10.29 -20.47 4.93
CA TYR A 161 9.08 -21.15 5.37
C TYR A 161 8.84 -22.44 4.57
N ASN A 162 8.95 -22.38 3.24
CA ASN A 162 8.74 -23.53 2.37
C ASN A 162 9.80 -24.63 2.57
N GLN A 163 11.05 -24.27 2.88
CA GLN A 163 12.12 -25.23 3.16
C GLN A 163 11.83 -26.07 4.41
N TYR A 164 11.22 -25.47 5.44
CA TYR A 164 10.98 -26.10 6.75
C TYR A 164 9.53 -26.48 7.01
N LEU A 165 8.65 -26.31 6.02
CA LEU A 165 7.28 -26.79 6.07
C LEU A 165 7.23 -28.30 6.38
N ASP A 166 6.33 -28.71 7.27
CA ASP A 166 6.18 -30.08 7.76
C ASP A 166 7.41 -30.62 8.54
N THR A 167 8.28 -29.75 9.04
CA THR A 167 9.43 -30.11 9.90
C THR A 167 9.29 -29.56 11.33
N GLU A 168 10.19 -29.93 12.24
CA GLU A 168 10.24 -29.37 13.60
C GLU A 168 10.58 -27.87 13.65
N TYR A 169 11.05 -27.30 12.54
CA TYR A 169 11.40 -25.89 12.39
C TYR A 169 10.32 -25.07 11.67
N GLU A 170 9.15 -25.66 11.36
CA GLU A 170 8.06 -24.92 10.73
C GLU A 170 7.63 -23.74 11.61
N GLY A 171 7.60 -22.54 11.04
CA GLY A 171 7.24 -21.32 11.76
C GLY A 171 8.36 -20.73 12.64
N CYS A 172 9.56 -21.31 12.63
CA CYS A 172 10.73 -20.65 13.23
C CYS A 172 11.08 -19.36 12.47
N GLU A 173 11.53 -18.35 13.21
CA GLU A 173 11.98 -17.08 12.65
C GLU A 173 13.14 -17.29 11.66
N LEU A 174 13.17 -16.44 10.63
CA LEU A 174 14.27 -16.38 9.68
C LEU A 174 15.58 -16.09 10.44
N PRO A 175 16.63 -16.93 10.34
CA PRO A 175 17.86 -16.74 11.09
C PRO A 175 18.75 -15.61 10.54
N TRP A 176 18.35 -15.00 9.42
CA TRP A 176 19.03 -13.87 8.79
C TRP A 176 18.16 -12.61 8.86
N LEU A 177 18.81 -11.47 8.75
CA LEU A 177 18.10 -10.21 8.55
C LEU A 177 17.58 -10.16 7.11
N TYR A 178 16.33 -9.74 6.95
CA TYR A 178 15.59 -9.81 5.69
C TYR A 178 15.85 -8.62 4.74
N HIS A 179 16.95 -7.89 4.94
CA HIS A 179 17.40 -6.86 4.02
C HIS A 179 18.93 -6.72 4.06
N LYS A 180 19.56 -6.73 2.87
CA LYS A 180 21.02 -6.73 2.70
C LYS A 180 21.75 -5.58 3.42
N TYR A 181 21.27 -4.34 3.27
CA TYR A 181 21.90 -3.16 3.87
C TYR A 181 21.20 -2.64 5.14
N ALA A 182 19.86 -2.70 5.20
CA ALA A 182 19.09 -2.20 6.34
C ALA A 182 18.95 -3.20 7.50
N GLY A 183 19.25 -4.47 7.26
CA GLY A 183 19.03 -5.51 8.24
C GLY A 183 17.54 -5.79 8.44
N HIS A 184 17.01 -5.53 9.63
CA HIS A 184 15.59 -5.74 9.93
C HIS A 184 14.76 -4.46 9.66
N ASP A 185 15.20 -3.28 10.07
CA ASP A 185 14.35 -2.09 10.01
C ASP A 185 14.70 -1.22 8.80
N ASN A 186 14.11 -1.54 7.65
CA ASN A 186 14.12 -0.67 6.48
C ASN A 186 13.16 0.52 6.60
N ASN A 187 12.28 0.57 7.62
CA ASN A 187 11.41 1.72 7.87
C ASN A 187 12.18 2.93 8.40
N ARG A 188 13.40 2.73 8.91
CA ARG A 188 14.30 3.84 9.28
C ARG A 188 15.04 4.47 8.11
N ASP A 189 15.08 3.83 6.95
CA ASP A 189 15.75 4.44 5.79
C ASP A 189 14.95 5.59 5.18
N ALA A 190 13.65 5.72 5.48
CA ALA A 190 12.79 6.79 4.97
C ALA A 190 13.35 8.22 5.20
N PHE A 191 14.21 8.42 6.21
CA PHE A 191 14.82 9.73 6.47
C PHE A 191 16.00 10.07 5.52
N MET A 192 16.74 9.07 5.05
CA MET A 192 17.93 9.27 4.20
C MET A 192 17.78 8.78 2.77
N THR A 193 16.82 7.87 2.53
CA THR A 193 16.55 7.27 1.22
C THR A 193 17.82 6.67 0.60
N ASN A 194 18.62 5.94 1.38
CA ASN A 194 19.84 5.30 0.87
C ASN A 194 19.55 4.02 0.08
N LEU A 195 18.44 3.35 0.39
CA LEU A 195 18.01 2.15 -0.30
C LEU A 195 17.35 2.50 -1.63
N ILE A 196 17.52 1.63 -2.63
CA ILE A 196 16.95 1.87 -3.95
C ILE A 196 15.41 1.80 -3.90
N GLU A 197 14.86 0.91 -3.08
CA GLU A 197 13.44 0.77 -2.80
C GLU A 197 12.89 2.06 -2.18
N SER A 198 13.58 2.61 -1.19
CA SER A 198 13.20 3.89 -0.56
C SER A 198 13.29 5.06 -1.53
N THR A 199 14.24 5.03 -2.48
CA THR A 199 14.35 6.04 -3.54
C THR A 199 13.14 5.99 -4.48
N TYR A 200 12.71 4.79 -4.90
CA TYR A 200 11.50 4.63 -5.72
C TYR A 200 10.26 5.17 -5.01
N VAL A 201 10.06 4.80 -3.74
CA VAL A 201 8.93 5.29 -2.95
C VAL A 201 8.99 6.81 -2.79
N ALA A 202 10.16 7.37 -2.43
CA ALA A 202 10.32 8.81 -2.27
C ALA A 202 10.06 9.58 -3.58
N GLN A 203 10.51 9.06 -4.72
CA GLN A 203 10.23 9.62 -6.03
C GLN A 203 8.71 9.65 -6.30
N THR A 204 8.02 8.53 -6.10
CA THR A 204 6.56 8.45 -6.26
C THR A 204 5.84 9.42 -5.33
N LEU A 205 6.16 9.43 -4.03
CA LEU A 205 5.44 10.22 -3.04
C LEU A 205 5.71 11.72 -3.18
N PHE A 206 6.96 12.14 -3.37
CA PHE A 206 7.36 13.53 -3.20
C PHE A 206 7.67 14.27 -4.50
N LEU A 207 7.87 13.57 -5.62
CA LEU A 207 8.21 14.20 -6.89
C LEU A 207 7.12 14.01 -7.94
N GLU A 208 6.48 12.85 -7.96
CA GLU A 208 5.56 12.48 -9.03
C GLU A 208 4.10 12.67 -8.62
N TRP A 209 3.69 12.07 -7.51
CA TRP A 209 2.28 11.87 -7.23
C TRP A 209 1.71 12.70 -6.10
N HIS A 210 2.47 13.07 -5.07
CA HIS A 210 2.00 13.90 -3.96
C HIS A 210 0.65 13.43 -3.37
N PRO A 211 0.57 12.19 -2.84
CA PRO A 211 -0.69 11.65 -2.36
C PRO A 211 -1.25 12.40 -1.17
N GLN A 212 -2.58 12.56 -1.12
CA GLN A 212 -3.25 13.12 0.05
C GLN A 212 -3.34 12.13 1.21
N VAL A 213 -3.30 10.83 0.90
CA VAL A 213 -3.34 9.75 1.89
C VAL A 213 -2.21 8.78 1.60
N PHE A 214 -1.39 8.51 2.60
CA PHE A 214 -0.41 7.43 2.59
C PHE A 214 -0.72 6.49 3.76
N GLN A 215 -0.90 5.21 3.47
CA GLN A 215 -1.14 4.18 4.48
C GLN A 215 -0.14 3.03 4.29
N ASP A 216 0.69 2.83 5.30
CA ASP A 216 1.68 1.77 5.33
C ASP A 216 1.18 0.60 6.19
N HIS A 217 1.11 -0.59 5.61
CA HIS A 217 0.58 -1.77 6.28
C HIS A 217 1.67 -2.53 7.02
N HIS A 218 1.52 -2.64 8.33
CA HIS A 218 2.38 -3.42 9.23
C HIS A 218 1.56 -4.50 9.96
N GLU A 219 2.25 -5.48 10.53
CA GLU A 219 1.68 -6.49 11.42
C GLU A 219 2.03 -6.25 12.89
N MET A 220 1.13 -6.68 13.76
CA MET A 220 1.34 -6.67 15.20
C MET A 220 1.72 -8.06 15.68
N GLY A 221 2.46 -8.12 16.79
CA GLY A 221 2.73 -9.40 17.46
C GLY A 221 1.43 -10.10 17.90
N SER A 222 1.50 -11.43 18.06
CA SER A 222 0.36 -12.32 18.32
C SER A 222 -0.47 -12.02 19.58
N TYR A 223 0.05 -11.18 20.49
CA TYR A 223 -0.63 -10.74 21.71
C TYR A 223 -1.19 -9.30 21.62
N GLY A 224 -1.09 -8.67 20.46
CA GLY A 224 -1.57 -7.32 20.20
C GLY A 224 -3.07 -7.24 19.86
N ALA A 225 -3.51 -6.04 19.50
CA ALA A 225 -4.81 -5.88 18.85
C ALA A 225 -4.81 -6.60 17.49
N ARG A 226 -5.99 -7.01 17.03
CA ARG A 226 -6.12 -7.70 15.73
C ARG A 226 -5.83 -6.74 14.58
N LEU A 227 -6.31 -5.50 14.68
CA LEU A 227 -6.02 -4.42 13.75
C LEU A 227 -5.78 -3.15 14.56
N TYR A 228 -4.90 -2.31 14.05
CA TYR A 228 -4.78 -0.93 14.47
C TYR A 228 -5.10 -0.01 13.29
N VAL A 229 -5.94 0.98 13.53
CA VAL A 229 -6.19 2.08 12.59
C VAL A 229 -6.02 3.39 13.31
N ALA A 230 -5.72 4.45 12.55
CA ALA A 230 -5.75 5.81 13.07
C ALA A 230 -7.06 6.08 13.85
N PRO A 231 -7.07 6.99 14.82
CA PRO A 231 -6.01 7.94 15.13
C PRO A 231 -4.88 7.41 16.00
N TYR A 232 -3.75 8.12 15.93
CA TYR A 232 -2.60 7.98 16.83
C TYR A 232 -2.92 8.44 18.25
N CYS A 233 -2.17 7.94 19.23
CA CYS A 233 -2.29 8.38 20.62
C CYS A 233 -1.41 9.60 20.92
N GLU A 234 -1.62 10.20 22.08
CA GLU A 234 -0.76 11.26 22.60
C GLU A 234 0.65 10.73 22.96
N PRO A 235 1.69 11.58 22.94
CA PRO A 235 1.65 13.01 22.56
C PRO A 235 1.59 13.22 21.04
N MET A 236 0.86 14.24 20.59
CA MET A 236 0.88 14.69 19.19
C MET A 236 2.06 15.60 18.86
N HIS A 237 2.56 15.53 17.62
CA HIS A 237 3.60 16.45 17.17
C HIS A 237 3.06 17.91 17.10
N PRO A 238 3.70 18.86 17.80
CA PRO A 238 3.10 20.19 18.03
C PRO A 238 3.21 21.15 16.84
N HIS A 239 4.03 20.83 15.83
CA HIS A 239 4.30 21.72 14.70
C HIS A 239 3.52 21.39 13.42
N ALA A 240 2.71 20.33 13.44
CA ALA A 240 1.83 20.01 12.33
C ALA A 240 0.59 20.91 12.34
N ASP A 241 0.02 21.17 11.16
CA ASP A 241 -1.25 21.89 11.06
C ASP A 241 -2.34 21.12 11.85
N PRO A 242 -3.07 21.77 12.78
CA PRO A 242 -4.12 21.11 13.54
C PRO A 242 -5.19 20.41 12.68
N LEU A 243 -5.43 20.87 11.45
CA LEU A 243 -6.37 20.23 10.54
C LEU A 243 -5.90 18.84 10.10
N ILE A 244 -4.60 18.61 9.92
CA ILE A 244 -4.06 17.29 9.57
C ILE A 244 -4.44 16.26 10.65
N TRP A 245 -4.28 16.62 11.94
CA TRP A 245 -4.68 15.74 13.04
C TRP A 245 -6.18 15.47 13.06
N ARG A 246 -7.00 16.49 12.76
CA ARG A 246 -8.46 16.33 12.70
C ARG A 246 -8.89 15.46 11.53
N GLU A 247 -8.25 15.58 10.38
CA GLU A 247 -8.51 14.75 9.21
C GLU A 247 -8.07 13.31 9.43
N ILE A 248 -6.91 13.05 10.04
CA ILE A 248 -6.46 11.71 10.44
C ILE A 248 -7.47 11.07 11.40
N ASN A 249 -7.95 11.82 12.40
CA ASN A 249 -8.97 11.32 13.32
C ASN A 249 -10.27 10.96 12.60
N TRP A 250 -10.71 11.80 11.65
CA TRP A 250 -11.91 11.56 10.89
C TRP A 250 -11.79 10.34 9.96
N TYR A 251 -10.69 10.24 9.21
CA TYR A 251 -10.37 9.09 8.36
C TYR A 251 -10.30 7.81 9.17
N GLY A 252 -9.52 7.81 10.25
CA GLY A 252 -9.33 6.65 11.12
C GLY A 252 -10.62 6.19 11.79
N ALA A 253 -11.44 7.11 12.29
CA ALA A 253 -12.75 6.79 12.84
C ALA A 253 -13.68 6.18 11.79
N HIS A 254 -13.62 6.64 10.53
CA HIS A 254 -14.40 6.04 9.45
C HIS A 254 -13.93 4.62 9.12
N MET A 255 -12.61 4.38 9.10
CA MET A 255 -12.05 3.04 8.92
C MET A 255 -12.51 2.08 10.03
N ALA A 256 -12.40 2.51 11.29
CA ALA A 256 -12.85 1.72 12.44
C ALA A 256 -14.35 1.37 12.34
N TYR A 257 -15.18 2.37 12.02
CA TYR A 257 -16.60 2.18 11.81
C TYR A 257 -16.90 1.15 10.72
N LYS A 258 -16.24 1.24 9.54
CA LYS A 258 -16.46 0.30 8.43
C LYS A 258 -16.00 -1.12 8.77
N LEU A 259 -14.90 -1.26 9.53
CA LEU A 259 -14.44 -2.56 10.01
C LEU A 259 -15.46 -3.19 10.99
N GLU A 260 -15.97 -2.42 11.95
CA GLU A 260 -16.98 -2.91 12.89
C GLU A 260 -18.33 -3.18 12.23
N GLU A 261 -18.75 -2.36 11.26
CA GLU A 261 -19.93 -2.60 10.42
C GLU A 261 -19.82 -3.93 9.67
N ALA A 262 -18.62 -4.28 9.21
CA ALA A 262 -18.32 -5.57 8.59
C ALA A 262 -18.16 -6.73 9.62
N GLY A 263 -18.36 -6.47 10.92
CA GLY A 263 -18.25 -7.45 11.98
C GLY A 263 -16.82 -7.81 12.38
N ILE A 264 -15.83 -7.02 11.96
CA ILE A 264 -14.43 -7.21 12.35
C ILE A 264 -14.24 -6.74 13.79
N THR A 265 -13.76 -7.64 14.65
CA THR A 265 -13.54 -7.38 16.08
C THR A 265 -12.05 -7.19 16.39
N GLY A 266 -11.75 -6.57 17.54
CA GLY A 266 -10.36 -6.36 17.98
C GLY A 266 -9.64 -5.23 17.24
N VAL A 267 -10.40 -4.27 16.71
CA VAL A 267 -9.88 -3.04 16.08
C VAL A 267 -9.54 -2.03 17.18
N LEU A 268 -8.29 -1.58 17.20
CA LEU A 268 -7.78 -0.59 18.14
C LEU A 268 -7.55 0.75 17.42
N ASN A 269 -7.82 1.84 18.13
CA ASN A 269 -7.56 3.21 17.71
C ASN A 269 -7.17 4.04 18.95
N ALA A 270 -6.53 5.20 18.75
CA ALA A 270 -6.12 6.14 19.79
C ALA A 270 -5.20 5.55 20.89
N ALA A 271 -4.43 4.51 20.56
CA ALA A 271 -3.53 3.80 21.48
C ALA A 271 -2.26 3.30 20.77
N LEU A 272 -1.29 2.81 21.55
CA LEU A 272 0.00 2.20 21.15
C LEU A 272 1.00 3.11 20.44
N PHE A 273 0.60 3.80 19.38
CA PHE A 273 1.49 4.56 18.51
C PHE A 273 1.30 6.07 18.73
N PRO A 274 2.29 6.77 19.31
CA PRO A 274 2.18 8.20 19.54
C PRO A 274 2.32 8.98 18.24
N ALA A 275 1.49 10.01 18.08
CA ALA A 275 1.54 10.93 16.93
C ALA A 275 2.85 11.74 16.85
N TRP A 276 3.69 11.72 17.89
CA TRP A 276 4.91 12.53 17.99
C TRP A 276 5.91 12.33 16.86
N SER A 277 6.10 11.10 16.38
CA SER A 277 7.12 10.79 15.36
C SER A 277 6.60 10.91 13.93
N HIS A 278 5.34 11.34 13.75
CA HIS A 278 4.76 11.57 12.44
C HIS A 278 5.04 13.01 11.98
N LEU A 279 5.16 13.19 10.65
CA LEU A 279 5.37 14.48 9.97
C LEU A 279 6.80 15.05 10.11
N GLY A 280 7.79 14.17 10.30
CA GLY A 280 9.21 14.50 10.30
C GLY A 280 9.85 14.48 11.69
N PHE A 281 11.18 14.57 11.70
CA PHE A 281 11.99 14.85 12.89
C PHE A 281 12.27 16.35 12.99
#